data_AF-M0NCP5-F1
#
_entry.id   AF-M0NCP5-F1
#
_cell.length_a   1.000
_cell.length_b   1.000
_cell.length_c   1.000
_cell.angle_alpha   90.00
_cell.angle_beta   90.00
_cell.angle_gamma   90.00
#
_symmetry.space_group_name_H-M   'P 1'
#
loop_
_entity.id
_entity.type
_entity.pdbx_description
1 polymer ?
#
loop_
_entity_poly.entity_id
_entity_poly.type
_entity_poly.pdbx_seq_one_letter_code
_entity_poly.pdbx_strand_id
1 'polypeptide(L)'
;MAPDYSRSETYEVSVTNVTDGDTLDVEFPDGATEELRVIGIDAPETESNRQFERPQEWEGLEEPDYLAQWGENAKEYAKTEFAGATVTVSFDENEPIRGEYDRLLMYVETPSEDDGQARLYNRALIEEGLARVYGSSLTHHAEFWAAEDEARTNGVGLWAESNPEATTESRDRPVTDLFIPKLSSIHTDSGALADDRVPVSAESTARQELQDHDHGVEYDRIPLVGIDTDARTGMIGGLLIDEKYEKAEGFGVDTANFENFVFLTNLIDHLSDRSGSVLIDGGHGQFSVEYAITNEEAAYYQHYLEGQDGIGFEQVNEFREARFADARAMIVSSPASPYTDTEIDLLAEFRDNGGAVVFLGSAAANATARENLNTLVEQLGSDLRLNEDQVFDATHKVNDDSSLPYTTAFDTSFPLFDAYSPESDSGSRGTLSLSKIHANAAGDEYENLNDEYLVFTNPGNDTLDLTGSVVHDEAGHEYAFPEGVTLSPGESVTLHTGSGSDDDTGLYWGASAPIWNNTGDEVTVTDASGNTMLSHEY
;
A
#
# COMPACT_ATOMS: atom_id res chain seq x y z
N MET A 1 42.31 -4.93 -14.87
CA MET A 1 41.64 -4.98 -13.55
C MET A 1 40.51 -3.98 -13.67
N ALA A 2 39.28 -4.38 -13.34
CA ALA A 2 38.20 -3.41 -13.23
C ALA A 2 38.59 -2.33 -12.22
N PRO A 3 38.19 -1.07 -12.42
CA PRO A 3 38.42 -0.02 -11.44
C PRO A 3 37.79 -0.41 -10.09
N ASP A 4 38.44 -0.04 -9.00
CA ASP A 4 37.91 -0.24 -7.65
C ASP A 4 37.09 1.00 -7.28
N TYR A 5 35.77 0.90 -7.39
CA TYR A 5 34.84 1.99 -7.13
C TYR A 5 34.47 2.05 -5.65
N SER A 6 34.39 3.27 -5.11
CA SER A 6 33.98 3.53 -3.74
C SER A 6 32.59 4.16 -3.71
N ARG A 7 31.67 3.60 -2.90
CA ARG A 7 30.32 4.16 -2.72
C ARG A 7 30.31 5.58 -2.17
N SER A 8 31.33 5.94 -1.39
CA SER A 8 31.41 7.26 -0.75
C SER A 8 31.99 8.36 -1.65
N GLU A 9 32.40 8.01 -2.88
CA GLU A 9 33.03 8.94 -3.82
C GLU A 9 32.05 9.35 -4.91
N THR A 10 32.30 10.54 -5.46
CA THR A 10 31.68 11.04 -6.67
C THR A 10 32.71 11.02 -7.79
N TYR A 11 32.25 10.84 -9.02
CA TYR A 11 33.10 10.72 -10.20
C TYR A 11 32.63 11.68 -11.28
N GLU A 12 33.57 12.42 -11.89
CA GLU A 12 33.30 13.16 -13.12
C GLU A 12 33.53 12.22 -14.31
N VAL A 13 32.50 12.00 -15.12
CA VAL A 13 32.54 11.08 -16.26
C VAL A 13 32.02 11.73 -17.53
N SER A 14 32.56 11.34 -18.68
CA SER A 14 32.05 11.79 -19.98
C SER A 14 31.00 10.82 -20.49
N VAL A 15 29.81 11.31 -20.87
CA VAL A 15 28.78 10.46 -21.49
C VAL A 15 29.18 10.23 -22.95
N THR A 16 29.36 8.96 -23.31
CA THR A 16 29.85 8.55 -24.64
C THR A 16 28.75 8.03 -25.54
N ASN A 17 27.70 7.43 -24.96
CA ASN A 17 26.52 6.96 -25.68
C ASN A 17 25.30 6.91 -24.74
N VAL A 18 24.11 7.01 -25.32
CA VAL A 18 22.82 6.93 -24.64
C VAL A 18 22.07 5.73 -25.20
N THR A 19 21.86 4.73 -24.35
CA THR A 19 21.17 3.49 -24.74
C THR A 19 19.67 3.72 -24.77
N ASP A 20 19.11 4.35 -23.73
CA ASP A 20 17.70 4.73 -23.58
C ASP A 20 17.57 5.86 -22.53
N GLY A 21 16.40 6.06 -21.94
CA GLY A 21 16.14 7.13 -20.97
C GLY A 21 16.91 6.98 -19.66
N ASP A 22 17.24 5.76 -19.24
CA ASP A 22 17.85 5.47 -17.94
C ASP A 22 19.17 4.69 -18.03
N THR A 23 19.66 4.40 -19.23
CA THR A 23 20.91 3.66 -19.43
C THR A 23 21.91 4.43 -20.30
N LEU A 24 23.13 4.62 -19.77
CA LEU A 24 24.19 5.45 -20.36
C LEU A 24 25.52 4.67 -20.44
N ASP A 25 26.28 4.87 -21.51
CA ASP A 25 27.69 4.46 -21.56
C ASP A 25 28.59 5.65 -21.22
N VAL A 26 29.50 5.50 -20.26
CA VAL A 26 30.39 6.57 -19.79
C VAL A 26 31.87 6.21 -19.86
N GLU A 27 32.72 7.23 -19.97
CA GLU A 27 34.18 7.12 -19.86
C GLU A 27 34.69 7.92 -18.65
N PHE A 28 35.42 7.24 -17.76
CA PHE A 28 36.08 7.81 -16.60
C PHE A 28 37.41 8.51 -16.98
N PRO A 29 37.96 9.41 -16.14
CA PRO A 29 39.18 10.17 -16.45
C PRO A 29 40.44 9.32 -16.67
N ASP A 30 40.45 8.08 -16.17
CA ASP A 30 41.54 7.11 -16.37
C ASP A 30 41.40 6.31 -17.68
N GLY A 31 40.34 6.54 -18.44
CA GLY A 31 40.01 5.88 -19.71
C GLY A 31 39.21 4.58 -19.55
N ALA A 32 38.74 4.23 -18.35
CA ALA A 32 37.82 3.11 -18.16
C ALA A 32 36.43 3.47 -18.73
N THR A 33 35.79 2.52 -19.41
CA THR A 33 34.44 2.66 -19.95
C THR A 33 33.49 1.73 -19.22
N GLU A 34 32.32 2.23 -18.82
CA GLU A 34 31.30 1.49 -18.06
C GLU A 34 29.90 1.82 -18.58
N GLU A 35 28.98 0.89 -18.38
CA GLU A 35 27.55 1.12 -18.55
C GLU A 35 26.93 1.49 -17.19
N LEU A 36 26.17 2.58 -17.14
CA LEU A 36 25.46 3.07 -15.97
C LEU A 36 23.96 2.83 -16.14
N ARG A 37 23.31 2.30 -15.11
CA ARG A 37 21.87 2.44 -14.89
C ARG A 37 21.64 3.65 -13.99
N VAL A 38 20.84 4.58 -14.48
CA VAL A 38 20.33 5.73 -13.74
C VAL A 38 19.28 5.20 -12.76
N ILE A 39 19.63 5.17 -11.47
CA ILE A 39 18.83 4.49 -10.44
C ILE A 39 17.62 5.29 -9.95
N GLY A 40 16.65 4.62 -9.34
CA GLY A 40 15.40 5.21 -8.85
C GLY A 40 14.42 5.63 -9.94
N ILE A 41 14.73 5.37 -11.21
CA ILE A 41 13.82 5.60 -12.34
C ILE A 41 13.80 4.40 -13.28
N ASP A 42 12.68 4.24 -13.96
CA ASP A 42 12.51 3.31 -15.06
C ASP A 42 11.79 4.02 -16.21
N ALA A 43 12.49 4.18 -17.33
CA ALA A 43 11.91 4.74 -18.54
C ALA A 43 11.22 3.61 -19.33
N PRO A 44 10.09 3.88 -20.03
CA PRO A 44 9.46 2.85 -20.85
C PRO A 44 10.44 2.26 -21.88
N GLU A 45 10.26 0.98 -22.18
CA GLU A 45 11.11 0.28 -23.13
C GLU A 45 10.94 0.84 -24.54
N THR A 46 12.05 1.09 -25.23
CA THR A 46 12.03 1.58 -26.63
C THR A 46 11.37 0.59 -27.59
N GLU A 47 11.01 1.02 -28.81
CA GLU A 47 10.38 0.13 -29.82
C GLU A 47 11.22 -1.12 -30.14
N SER A 48 12.55 -1.05 -30.02
CA SER A 48 13.42 -2.23 -30.17
C SER A 48 13.32 -3.26 -29.04
N ASN A 49 12.86 -2.83 -27.87
CA ASN A 49 12.78 -3.62 -26.65
C ASN A 49 11.35 -3.82 -26.14
N ARG A 50 10.32 -3.26 -26.79
CA ARG A 50 8.89 -3.34 -26.43
C ARG A 50 8.37 -4.73 -26.02
N GLN A 51 9.02 -5.82 -26.43
CA GLN A 51 8.66 -7.18 -26.01
C GLN A 51 9.01 -7.50 -24.54
N PHE A 52 9.84 -6.67 -23.91
CA PHE A 52 10.24 -6.78 -22.50
C PHE A 52 9.43 -5.84 -21.60
N GLU A 53 8.66 -4.92 -22.20
CA GLU A 53 7.78 -4.01 -21.47
C GLU A 53 6.69 -4.77 -20.71
N ARG A 54 6.37 -4.27 -19.52
CA ARG A 54 5.37 -4.85 -18.62
C ARG A 54 4.35 -3.78 -18.25
N PRO A 55 3.19 -3.75 -18.92
CA PRO A 55 2.16 -2.77 -18.62
C PRO A 55 1.65 -2.80 -17.18
N GLN A 56 1.78 -3.93 -16.47
CA GLN A 56 1.40 -4.07 -15.06
C GLN A 56 2.20 -3.16 -14.11
N GLU A 57 3.39 -2.71 -14.53
CA GLU A 57 4.22 -1.80 -13.75
C GLU A 57 3.82 -0.32 -13.93
N TRP A 58 2.93 -0.04 -14.89
CA TRP A 58 2.52 1.31 -15.26
C TRP A 58 1.07 1.58 -14.87
N GLU A 59 0.88 2.46 -13.89
CA GLU A 59 -0.45 2.72 -13.34
C GLU A 59 -1.41 3.32 -14.38
N GLY A 60 -2.48 2.58 -14.69
CA GLY A 60 -3.49 3.00 -15.66
C GLY A 60 -3.00 3.13 -17.10
N LEU A 61 -1.88 2.50 -17.48
CA LEU A 61 -1.29 2.57 -18.82
C LEU A 61 -1.05 1.16 -19.40
N GLU A 62 -2.00 0.67 -20.18
CA GLU A 62 -1.98 -0.71 -20.68
C GLU A 62 -1.44 -0.88 -22.12
N GLU A 63 -1.27 0.23 -22.87
CA GLU A 63 -1.02 0.19 -24.32
C GLU A 63 0.49 0.12 -24.65
N PRO A 64 1.03 -1.02 -25.12
CA PRO A 64 2.47 -1.17 -25.31
C PRO A 64 3.06 -0.27 -26.41
N ASP A 65 2.25 0.06 -27.43
CA ASP A 65 2.69 0.98 -28.49
C ASP A 65 2.82 2.43 -27.97
N TYR A 66 2.01 2.81 -26.96
CA TYR A 66 2.09 4.10 -26.31
C TYR A 66 3.33 4.19 -25.42
N LEU A 67 3.57 3.17 -24.59
CA LEU A 67 4.77 3.05 -23.76
C LEU A 67 6.04 3.09 -24.62
N ALA A 68 6.09 2.32 -25.71
CA ALA A 68 7.24 2.31 -26.62
C ALA A 68 7.54 3.68 -27.26
N GLN A 69 6.49 4.44 -27.59
CA GLN A 69 6.65 5.81 -28.08
C GLN A 69 7.23 6.75 -27.01
N TRP A 70 6.83 6.58 -25.75
CA TRP A 70 7.40 7.34 -24.63
C TRP A 70 8.82 6.92 -24.27
N GLY A 71 9.18 5.65 -24.45
CA GLY A 71 10.55 5.17 -24.35
C GLY A 71 11.49 5.85 -25.36
N GLU A 72 11.03 6.05 -26.60
CA GLU A 72 11.78 6.84 -27.58
C GLU A 72 11.87 8.33 -27.21
N ASN A 73 10.83 8.90 -26.58
CA ASN A 73 10.86 10.28 -26.10
C ASN A 73 11.88 10.45 -24.96
N ALA A 74 11.90 9.53 -23.99
CA ALA A 74 12.84 9.53 -22.87
C ALA A 74 14.29 9.43 -23.39
N LYS A 75 14.53 8.54 -24.36
CA LYS A 75 15.84 8.40 -25.01
C LYS A 75 16.28 9.67 -25.76
N GLU A 76 15.38 10.36 -26.44
CA GLU A 76 15.72 11.60 -27.15
C GLU A 76 15.98 12.76 -26.18
N TYR A 77 15.24 12.81 -25.07
CA TYR A 77 15.52 13.73 -23.97
C TYR A 77 16.92 13.51 -23.40
N ALA A 78 17.26 12.25 -23.07
CA ALA A 78 18.58 11.86 -22.59
C ALA A 78 19.72 12.26 -23.55
N LYS A 79 19.56 12.01 -24.86
CA LYS A 79 20.54 12.43 -25.88
C LYS A 79 20.73 13.93 -25.94
N THR A 80 19.65 14.69 -25.76
CA THR A 80 19.70 16.16 -25.78
C THR A 80 20.43 16.67 -24.56
N GLU A 81 20.09 16.16 -23.38
CA GLU A 81 20.71 16.54 -22.10
C GLU A 81 22.21 16.22 -22.08
N PHE A 82 22.61 15.05 -22.58
CA PHE A 82 23.99 14.57 -22.49
C PHE A 82 24.87 14.87 -23.71
N ALA A 83 24.42 15.71 -24.64
CA ALA A 83 25.13 16.00 -25.89
C ALA A 83 26.51 16.66 -25.66
N GLY A 84 27.56 15.84 -25.56
CA GLY A 84 28.92 16.30 -25.25
C GLY A 84 29.11 16.68 -23.78
N ALA A 85 28.26 16.16 -22.89
CA ALA A 85 28.29 16.47 -21.47
C ALA A 85 29.36 15.67 -20.71
N THR A 86 29.98 16.34 -19.75
CA THR A 86 30.64 15.69 -18.61
C THR A 86 29.72 15.88 -17.42
N VAL A 87 29.42 14.80 -16.71
CA VAL A 87 28.46 14.75 -15.61
C VAL A 87 29.14 14.27 -14.35
N THR A 88 28.56 14.61 -13.20
CA THR A 88 28.95 14.02 -11.91
C THR A 88 28.05 12.84 -11.64
N VAL A 89 28.64 11.71 -11.24
CA VAL A 89 27.90 10.51 -10.85
C VAL A 89 28.26 10.09 -9.42
N SER A 90 27.27 9.56 -8.69
CA SER A 90 27.41 9.09 -7.31
C SER A 90 26.62 7.80 -7.09
N PHE A 91 27.06 7.00 -6.12
CA PHE A 91 26.33 5.81 -5.69
C PHE A 91 25.30 6.17 -4.62
N ASP A 92 24.21 5.40 -4.57
CA ASP A 92 23.33 5.35 -3.40
C ASP A 92 23.96 4.49 -2.29
N GLU A 93 23.70 4.81 -1.03
CA GLU A 93 24.27 4.08 0.10
C GLU A 93 23.59 2.72 0.36
N ASN A 94 22.30 2.62 0.00
CA ASN A 94 21.46 1.45 0.19
C ASN A 94 21.53 0.48 -0.99
N GLU A 95 22.02 0.92 -2.15
CA GLU A 95 22.15 0.09 -3.36
C GLU A 95 23.53 -0.59 -3.48
N PRO A 96 23.61 -1.74 -4.19
CA PRO A 96 24.89 -2.30 -4.58
C PRO A 96 25.60 -1.40 -5.61
N ILE A 97 26.92 -1.53 -5.73
CA ILE A 97 27.70 -0.77 -6.73
C ILE A 97 27.27 -1.16 -8.14
N ARG A 98 26.92 -2.44 -8.34
CA ARG A 98 26.47 -2.99 -9.63
C ARG A 98 25.18 -3.78 -9.46
N GLY A 99 24.31 -3.68 -10.46
CA GLY A 99 23.10 -4.49 -10.57
C GLY A 99 23.37 -5.87 -11.19
N GLU A 100 22.30 -6.64 -11.40
CA GLU A 100 22.36 -8.02 -11.90
C GLU A 100 23.00 -8.15 -13.29
N TYR A 101 22.89 -7.10 -14.11
CA TYR A 101 23.45 -7.02 -15.46
C TYR A 101 24.88 -6.46 -15.49
N ASP A 102 25.56 -6.36 -14.33
CA ASP A 102 26.91 -5.81 -14.18
C ASP A 102 27.04 -4.32 -14.55
N ARG A 103 25.91 -3.59 -14.65
CA ARG A 103 25.84 -2.12 -14.81
C ARG A 103 26.12 -1.43 -13.49
N LEU A 104 26.85 -0.30 -13.50
CA LEU A 104 27.00 0.55 -12.31
C LEU A 104 25.66 1.23 -11.98
N LEU A 105 25.31 1.29 -10.70
CA LEU A 105 24.05 1.84 -10.21
C LEU A 105 24.29 3.25 -9.65
N MET A 106 23.95 4.30 -10.40
CA MET A 106 24.39 5.66 -10.05
C MET A 106 23.33 6.74 -10.30
N TYR A 107 23.35 7.75 -9.43
CA TYR A 107 22.70 9.05 -9.69
C TYR A 107 23.54 9.84 -10.69
N VAL A 108 22.86 10.68 -11.49
CA VAL A 108 23.52 11.50 -12.52
C VAL A 108 23.16 12.97 -12.32
N GLU A 109 24.15 13.79 -12.06
CA GLU A 109 24.02 15.25 -11.93
C GLU A 109 24.57 15.95 -13.17
N THR A 110 23.71 16.72 -13.85
CA THR A 110 24.11 17.55 -14.99
C THR A 110 24.49 18.96 -14.54
N PRO A 111 25.54 19.56 -15.13
CA PRO A 111 25.91 20.95 -14.83
C PRO A 111 24.80 21.92 -15.29
N SER A 112 24.36 22.84 -14.43
CA SER A 112 23.42 23.91 -14.83
C SER A 112 24.14 25.05 -15.56
N GLU A 113 23.53 25.56 -16.64
CA GLU A 113 24.00 26.75 -17.35
C GLU A 113 23.54 28.08 -16.70
N ASP A 114 22.51 28.07 -15.84
CA ASP A 114 21.75 29.28 -15.47
C ASP A 114 21.87 29.73 -13.99
N ASP A 115 22.03 28.82 -13.03
CA ASP A 115 22.01 29.15 -11.59
C ASP A 115 23.16 28.57 -10.75
N GLY A 116 23.98 27.70 -11.35
CA GLY A 116 25.11 27.06 -10.71
C GLY A 116 24.75 25.94 -9.73
N GLN A 117 23.50 25.47 -9.70
CA GLN A 117 23.14 24.23 -9.00
C GLN A 117 23.07 23.07 -9.98
N ALA A 118 23.74 21.97 -9.70
CA ALA A 118 23.63 20.79 -10.55
C ALA A 118 22.19 20.26 -10.55
N ARG A 119 21.70 19.82 -11.71
CA ARG A 119 20.36 19.23 -11.85
C ARG A 119 20.49 17.71 -11.74
N LEU A 120 19.70 17.10 -10.85
CA LEU A 120 19.62 15.66 -10.76
C LEU A 120 18.77 15.13 -11.92
N TYR A 121 19.43 14.49 -12.90
CA TYR A 121 18.79 13.98 -14.12
C TYR A 121 17.69 12.96 -13.81
N ASN A 122 17.88 12.14 -12.77
CA ASN A 122 16.89 11.17 -12.30
C ASN A 122 15.53 11.85 -12.04
N ARG A 123 15.53 12.88 -11.18
CA ARG A 123 14.33 13.67 -10.87
C ARG A 123 13.79 14.42 -12.08
N ALA A 124 14.66 14.93 -12.94
CA ALA A 124 14.27 15.62 -14.16
C ALA A 124 13.42 14.75 -15.10
N LEU A 125 13.77 13.48 -15.26
CA LEU A 125 13.00 12.56 -16.11
C LEU A 125 11.59 12.31 -15.57
N ILE A 126 11.46 12.21 -14.25
CA ILE A 126 10.17 12.05 -13.57
C ILE A 126 9.31 13.30 -13.76
N GLU A 127 9.87 14.49 -13.50
CA GLU A 127 9.15 15.78 -13.63
C GLU A 127 8.64 16.04 -15.05
N GLU A 128 9.33 15.55 -16.08
CA GLU A 128 8.92 15.65 -17.49
C GLU A 128 7.93 14.54 -17.90
N GLY A 129 7.58 13.63 -16.98
CA GLY A 129 6.72 12.48 -17.24
C GLY A 129 7.31 11.52 -18.26
N LEU A 130 8.62 11.25 -18.17
CA LEU A 130 9.37 10.38 -19.09
C LEU A 130 9.81 9.06 -18.46
N ALA A 131 9.60 8.89 -17.16
CA ALA A 131 9.92 7.69 -16.40
C ALA A 131 9.00 7.55 -15.18
N ARG A 132 8.83 6.31 -14.72
CA ARG A 132 8.25 5.98 -13.41
C ARG A 132 9.33 5.86 -12.34
N VAL A 133 8.96 5.93 -11.07
CA VAL A 133 9.85 5.57 -9.96
C VAL A 133 9.71 4.08 -9.70
N TYR A 134 10.83 3.36 -9.69
CA TYR A 134 10.81 1.97 -9.26
C TYR A 134 11.02 1.87 -7.74
N GLY A 135 10.35 0.91 -7.12
CA GLY A 135 10.46 0.65 -5.69
C GLY A 135 11.70 -0.13 -5.29
N SER A 136 12.69 0.55 -4.74
CA SER A 136 13.76 -0.06 -3.94
C SER A 136 14.00 0.74 -2.66
N SER A 137 14.92 0.30 -1.79
CA SER A 137 15.30 1.02 -0.57
C SER A 137 16.16 2.28 -0.83
N LEU A 138 16.14 2.86 -2.04
CA LEU A 138 16.95 4.01 -2.44
C LEU A 138 16.67 5.26 -1.57
N THR A 139 17.72 6.06 -1.32
CA THR A 139 17.65 7.24 -0.43
C THR A 139 16.73 8.34 -0.97
N HIS A 140 16.64 8.50 -2.30
CA HIS A 140 15.80 9.52 -2.94
C HIS A 140 14.35 9.07 -3.21
N HIS A 141 13.92 7.89 -2.76
CA HIS A 141 12.60 7.32 -3.12
C HIS A 141 11.45 8.29 -2.83
N ALA A 142 11.42 8.87 -1.63
CA ALA A 142 10.33 9.75 -1.23
C ALA A 142 10.29 11.05 -2.06
N GLU A 143 11.46 11.58 -2.43
CA GLU A 143 11.57 12.76 -3.30
C GLU A 143 11.11 12.46 -4.73
N PHE A 144 11.55 11.33 -5.27
CA PHE A 144 11.21 10.91 -6.63
C PHE A 144 9.74 10.57 -6.74
N TRP A 145 9.20 9.79 -5.80
CA TRP A 145 7.78 9.44 -5.77
C TRP A 145 6.91 10.70 -5.68
N ALA A 146 7.28 11.70 -4.88
CA ALA A 146 6.52 12.95 -4.81
C ALA A 146 6.51 13.72 -6.15
N ALA A 147 7.62 13.67 -6.91
CA ALA A 147 7.68 14.26 -8.24
C ALA A 147 6.84 13.47 -9.26
N GLU A 148 6.81 12.15 -9.15
CA GLU A 148 5.97 11.28 -10.00
C GLU A 148 4.49 11.49 -9.71
N ASP A 149 4.11 11.57 -8.43
CA ASP A 149 2.75 11.87 -8.00
C ASP A 149 2.25 13.21 -8.56
N GLU A 150 3.09 14.25 -8.54
CA GLU A 150 2.79 15.53 -9.16
C GLU A 150 2.67 15.42 -10.70
N ALA A 151 3.53 14.64 -11.35
CA ALA A 151 3.48 14.41 -12.79
C ALA A 151 2.22 13.64 -13.22
N ARG A 152 1.86 12.58 -12.47
CA ARG A 152 0.61 11.80 -12.63
C ARG A 152 -0.61 12.70 -12.49
N THR A 153 -0.71 13.40 -11.36
CA THR A 153 -1.84 14.30 -11.04
C THR A 153 -2.05 15.36 -12.11
N ASN A 154 -0.98 15.89 -12.69
CA ASN A 154 -1.04 16.94 -13.71
C ASN A 154 -1.10 16.40 -15.15
N GLY A 155 -1.08 15.08 -15.35
CA GLY A 155 -1.07 14.45 -16.68
C GLY A 155 0.15 14.87 -17.51
N VAL A 156 1.32 14.98 -16.88
CA VAL A 156 2.56 15.38 -17.54
C VAL A 156 3.15 14.19 -18.29
N GLY A 157 3.61 14.44 -19.51
CA GLY A 157 4.33 13.43 -20.29
C GLY A 157 3.47 12.18 -20.56
N LEU A 158 4.04 11.01 -20.28
CA LEU A 158 3.40 9.70 -20.45
C LEU A 158 2.13 9.55 -19.61
N TRP A 159 2.03 10.27 -18.49
CA TRP A 159 0.87 10.21 -17.60
C TRP A 159 -0.39 10.87 -18.16
N ALA A 160 -0.31 11.56 -19.30
CA ALA A 160 -1.46 12.20 -19.94
C ALA A 160 -2.59 11.22 -20.35
N GLU A 161 -2.25 9.93 -20.55
CA GLU A 161 -3.21 8.87 -20.88
C GLU A 161 -3.45 7.89 -19.72
N SER A 162 -2.85 8.13 -18.54
CA SER A 162 -3.04 7.28 -17.37
C SER A 162 -4.47 7.38 -16.86
N ASN A 163 -5.12 6.22 -16.68
CA ASN A 163 -6.45 6.14 -16.12
C ASN A 163 -6.66 4.83 -15.34
N PRO A 164 -6.23 4.78 -14.07
CA PRO A 164 -6.34 3.58 -13.24
C PRO A 164 -7.80 3.13 -13.03
N GLU A 165 -8.75 4.06 -12.94
CA GLU A 165 -10.19 3.76 -12.80
C GLU A 165 -10.79 3.07 -14.05
N ALA A 166 -10.10 3.09 -15.19
CA ALA A 166 -10.52 2.38 -16.39
C ALA A 166 -9.88 0.99 -16.55
N THR A 167 -9.01 0.59 -15.62
CA THR A 167 -8.40 -0.74 -15.62
C THR A 167 -9.49 -1.80 -15.51
N THR A 168 -9.41 -2.84 -16.35
CA THR A 168 -10.43 -3.88 -16.36
C THR A 168 -10.23 -4.82 -15.17
N GLU A 169 -11.28 -4.99 -14.37
CA GLU A 169 -11.35 -5.98 -13.30
C GLU A 169 -10.86 -7.36 -13.79
N SER A 170 -9.94 -7.95 -13.03
CA SER A 170 -9.36 -9.25 -13.35
C SER A 170 -9.10 -10.03 -12.07
N ARG A 171 -9.02 -11.36 -12.17
CA ARG A 171 -8.70 -12.26 -11.04
C ARG A 171 -9.54 -12.01 -9.79
N ASP A 172 -10.83 -11.72 -10.00
CA ASP A 172 -11.80 -11.48 -8.94
C ASP A 172 -12.86 -12.57 -8.89
N ARG A 173 -12.46 -13.78 -8.50
CA ARG A 173 -13.40 -14.90 -8.30
C ARG A 173 -13.43 -15.24 -6.82
N PRO A 174 -14.48 -15.96 -6.34
CA PRO A 174 -14.47 -16.48 -4.99
C PRO A 174 -13.22 -17.34 -4.73
N VAL A 175 -12.61 -17.14 -3.57
CA VAL A 175 -11.41 -17.83 -3.12
C VAL A 175 -11.74 -19.29 -2.82
N THR A 176 -11.33 -20.19 -3.71
CA THR A 176 -11.50 -21.64 -3.51
C THR A 176 -10.23 -22.36 -3.07
N ASP A 177 -9.08 -21.76 -3.33
CA ASP A 177 -7.76 -22.22 -2.92
C ASP A 177 -6.79 -21.03 -2.80
N LEU A 178 -5.75 -21.21 -1.99
CA LEU A 178 -4.69 -20.23 -1.81
C LEU A 178 -3.33 -20.90 -2.01
N PHE A 179 -2.51 -20.30 -2.87
CA PHE A 179 -1.12 -20.68 -3.04
C PHE A 179 -0.24 -19.76 -2.18
N ILE A 180 0.42 -20.30 -1.17
CA ILE A 180 1.22 -19.50 -0.23
C ILE A 180 2.68 -19.96 -0.33
N PRO A 181 3.53 -19.26 -1.09
CA PRO A 181 4.94 -19.63 -1.22
C PRO A 181 5.73 -19.33 0.05
N LYS A 182 6.80 -20.10 0.28
CA LYS A 182 7.75 -19.91 1.41
C LYS A 182 7.05 -19.91 2.76
N LEU A 183 6.13 -20.85 2.92
CA LEU A 183 5.16 -20.85 3.99
C LEU A 183 5.78 -21.18 5.35
N SER A 184 5.51 -20.31 6.33
CA SER A 184 5.73 -20.47 7.76
C SER A 184 4.38 -20.43 8.48
N SER A 185 4.29 -21.00 9.68
CA SER A 185 3.07 -20.94 10.49
C SER A 185 3.04 -19.72 11.41
N ILE A 186 1.87 -19.46 11.99
CA ILE A 186 1.66 -18.31 12.88
C ILE A 186 1.36 -18.80 14.29
N HIS A 187 1.85 -18.10 15.29
CA HIS A 187 1.59 -18.40 16.69
C HIS A 187 1.40 -17.12 17.48
N THR A 188 1.19 -17.24 18.79
CA THR A 188 1.16 -16.09 19.70
C THR A 188 2.43 -16.02 20.53
N ASP A 189 2.67 -14.90 21.19
CA ASP A 189 3.73 -14.71 22.18
C ASP A 189 3.78 -15.80 23.28
N SER A 190 2.66 -16.48 23.51
CA SER A 190 2.41 -17.40 24.62
C SER A 190 2.12 -18.83 24.18
N GLY A 191 2.11 -19.10 22.86
CA GLY A 191 1.99 -20.44 22.30
C GLY A 191 1.05 -20.50 21.10
N ALA A 192 0.14 -21.47 21.11
CA ALA A 192 -0.74 -21.74 19.97
C ALA A 192 -1.78 -20.62 19.75
N LEU A 193 -1.99 -20.26 18.49
CA LEU A 193 -3.06 -19.36 18.07
C LEU A 193 -4.43 -20.06 18.19
N ALA A 194 -5.43 -19.34 18.70
CA ALA A 194 -6.79 -19.85 18.87
C ALA A 194 -7.50 -20.00 17.51
N ASP A 195 -8.31 -21.05 17.34
CA ASP A 195 -8.97 -21.38 16.06
C ASP A 195 -9.84 -20.22 15.52
N ASP A 196 -10.48 -19.44 16.39
CA ASP A 196 -11.32 -18.29 16.03
C ASP A 196 -10.53 -17.06 15.55
N ARG A 197 -9.21 -17.17 15.46
CA ARG A 197 -8.29 -16.20 14.86
C ARG A 197 -7.57 -16.75 13.62
N VAL A 198 -7.93 -17.96 13.17
CA VAL A 198 -7.25 -18.68 12.07
C VAL A 198 -8.20 -18.87 10.88
N PRO A 199 -8.29 -17.91 9.95
CA PRO A 199 -9.11 -18.06 8.75
C PRO A 199 -8.58 -19.13 7.79
N VAL A 200 -7.26 -19.36 7.74
CA VAL A 200 -6.62 -20.29 6.81
C VAL A 200 -5.66 -21.19 7.54
N SER A 201 -5.82 -22.50 7.36
CA SER A 201 -4.90 -23.52 7.86
C SER A 201 -4.25 -24.28 6.71
N ALA A 202 -3.17 -25.00 7.01
CA ALA A 202 -2.60 -25.95 6.07
C ALA A 202 -3.52 -27.16 5.90
N GLU A 203 -3.41 -27.81 4.75
CA GLU A 203 -4.05 -29.10 4.50
C GLU A 203 -3.60 -30.15 5.53
N SER A 204 -4.47 -31.10 5.85
CA SER A 204 -4.15 -32.17 6.82
C SER A 204 -2.98 -33.07 6.42
N THR A 205 -2.55 -33.00 5.15
CA THR A 205 -1.38 -33.70 4.61
C THR A 205 -0.08 -32.91 4.75
N ALA A 206 -0.17 -31.63 5.12
CA ALA A 206 0.98 -30.78 5.31
C ALA A 206 1.82 -31.24 6.51
N ARG A 207 3.12 -31.00 6.41
CA ARG A 207 4.10 -31.25 7.47
C ARG A 207 4.78 -29.94 7.83
N GLN A 208 4.95 -29.73 9.12
CA GLN A 208 5.75 -28.65 9.67
C GLN A 208 7.17 -29.14 9.95
N GLU A 209 8.18 -28.35 9.63
CA GLU A 209 9.56 -28.55 10.07
C GLU A 209 10.02 -27.33 10.85
N LEU A 210 10.15 -27.46 12.18
CA LEU A 210 10.73 -26.43 13.03
C LEU A 210 12.24 -26.34 12.79
N GLN A 211 12.76 -25.11 12.65
CA GLN A 211 14.21 -24.86 12.60
C GLN A 211 14.79 -24.75 14.03
N ASP A 212 13.99 -24.25 14.97
CA ASP A 212 14.29 -24.20 16.40
C ASP A 212 13.13 -24.76 17.24
N HIS A 213 13.35 -25.92 17.87
CA HIS A 213 12.37 -26.57 18.73
C HIS A 213 12.25 -25.95 20.13
N ASP A 214 13.19 -25.09 20.54
CA ASP A 214 13.16 -24.45 21.86
C ASP A 214 12.25 -23.20 21.87
N HIS A 215 12.02 -22.58 20.69
CA HIS A 215 11.25 -21.34 20.55
C HIS A 215 10.06 -21.45 19.58
N GLY A 216 10.05 -22.44 18.68
CA GLY A 216 8.93 -22.65 17.74
C GLY A 216 7.75 -23.39 18.36
N VAL A 217 6.56 -23.17 17.79
CA VAL A 217 5.33 -23.87 18.18
C VAL A 217 5.00 -24.97 17.17
N GLU A 218 4.91 -26.22 17.62
CA GLU A 218 4.48 -27.34 16.79
C GLU A 218 2.95 -27.47 16.78
N TYR A 219 2.36 -27.66 15.60
CA TYR A 219 0.92 -27.72 15.42
C TYR A 219 0.45 -29.04 14.82
N ASP A 220 -0.69 -29.55 15.31
CA ASP A 220 -1.46 -30.60 14.64
C ASP A 220 -2.26 -30.03 13.44
N ARG A 221 -2.83 -28.83 13.61
CA ARG A 221 -3.50 -28.04 12.57
C ARG A 221 -2.71 -26.74 12.41
N ILE A 222 -1.95 -26.62 11.33
CA ILE A 222 -0.97 -25.56 11.14
C ILE A 222 -1.68 -24.28 10.68
N PRO A 223 -1.70 -23.18 11.47
CA PRO A 223 -2.28 -21.91 11.06
C PRO A 223 -1.36 -21.18 10.07
N LEU A 224 -1.90 -20.77 8.93
CA LEU A 224 -1.13 -20.08 7.87
C LEU A 224 -1.45 -18.60 7.78
N VAL A 225 -2.65 -18.22 8.25
CA VAL A 225 -3.08 -16.84 8.41
C VAL A 225 -3.63 -16.68 9.81
N GLY A 226 -3.25 -15.59 10.48
CA GLY A 226 -3.70 -15.21 11.80
C GLY A 226 -4.25 -13.79 11.80
N ILE A 227 -5.36 -13.56 12.49
CA ILE A 227 -6.02 -12.25 12.57
C ILE A 227 -6.10 -11.79 14.02
N ASP A 228 -5.86 -10.51 14.23
CA ASP A 228 -6.10 -9.78 15.47
C ASP A 228 -6.96 -8.55 15.16
N THR A 229 -8.28 -8.72 15.20
CA THR A 229 -9.22 -7.66 14.85
C THR A 229 -9.15 -6.47 15.81
N ASP A 230 -8.87 -6.73 17.09
CA ASP A 230 -8.76 -5.67 18.11
C ASP A 230 -7.53 -4.78 17.85
N ALA A 231 -6.45 -5.37 17.33
CA ALA A 231 -5.27 -4.65 16.88
C ALA A 231 -5.31 -4.28 15.38
N ARG A 232 -6.39 -4.55 14.65
CA ARG A 232 -6.48 -4.35 13.18
C ARG A 232 -5.28 -4.91 12.41
N THR A 233 -4.74 -6.02 12.87
CA THR A 233 -3.59 -6.67 12.23
C THR A 233 -3.94 -8.03 11.67
N GLY A 234 -3.32 -8.36 10.54
CA GLY A 234 -3.33 -9.69 9.95
C GLY A 234 -1.91 -10.14 9.71
N MET A 235 -1.62 -11.41 9.89
CA MET A 235 -0.33 -11.99 9.52
C MET A 235 -0.58 -13.15 8.56
N ILE A 236 0.20 -13.21 7.49
CA ILE A 236 0.19 -14.29 6.51
C ILE A 236 1.60 -14.87 6.47
N GLY A 237 1.72 -16.18 6.64
CA GLY A 237 3.01 -16.86 6.72
C GLY A 237 3.75 -17.02 5.40
N GLY A 238 3.40 -16.27 4.35
CA GLY A 238 4.08 -16.30 3.05
C GLY A 238 3.83 -15.06 2.20
N LEU A 239 4.59 -14.95 1.11
CA LEU A 239 4.57 -13.81 0.19
C LEU A 239 3.58 -14.07 -0.96
N LEU A 240 2.29 -13.98 -0.68
CA LEU A 240 1.23 -14.42 -1.60
C LEU A 240 1.09 -13.60 -2.90
N ILE A 241 1.64 -12.39 -2.95
CA ILE A 241 1.57 -11.46 -4.10
C ILE A 241 2.89 -11.38 -4.89
N ASP A 242 3.83 -12.27 -4.60
CA ASP A 242 5.16 -12.30 -5.23
C ASP A 242 5.06 -12.70 -6.70
N GLU A 243 5.35 -11.75 -7.58
CA GLU A 243 5.16 -11.91 -9.01
C GLU A 243 6.05 -12.98 -9.63
N LYS A 244 7.18 -13.37 -9.00
CA LYS A 244 8.07 -14.38 -9.58
C LYS A 244 7.39 -15.74 -9.77
N TYR A 245 6.23 -15.95 -9.13
CA TYR A 245 5.40 -17.13 -9.29
C TYR A 245 4.38 -17.01 -10.41
N GLU A 246 4.32 -15.87 -11.11
CA GLU A 246 3.53 -15.69 -12.32
C GLU A 246 4.18 -16.39 -13.50
N LYS A 247 3.33 -16.94 -14.37
CA LYS A 247 3.81 -17.64 -15.57
C LYS A 247 4.47 -16.68 -16.57
N ALA A 248 4.00 -15.43 -16.61
CA ALA A 248 4.60 -14.38 -17.42
C ALA A 248 6.02 -14.02 -16.95
N GLU A 249 6.30 -14.18 -15.65
CA GLU A 249 7.63 -14.09 -15.04
C GLU A 249 8.51 -15.35 -15.27
N GLY A 250 8.02 -16.30 -16.06
CA GLY A 250 8.75 -17.52 -16.39
C GLY A 250 8.58 -18.64 -15.37
N PHE A 251 7.66 -18.52 -14.42
CA PHE A 251 7.33 -19.62 -13.51
C PHE A 251 6.79 -20.84 -14.29
N GLY A 252 7.12 -22.04 -13.82
CA GLY A 252 6.89 -23.28 -14.57
C GLY A 252 5.42 -23.65 -14.75
N VAL A 253 4.52 -23.06 -13.97
CA VAL A 253 3.08 -23.32 -13.97
C VAL A 253 2.31 -22.01 -13.80
N ASP A 254 1.01 -22.05 -14.13
CA ASP A 254 0.13 -20.90 -14.04
C ASP A 254 -0.51 -20.81 -12.66
N THR A 255 -0.17 -19.78 -11.90
CA THR A 255 -0.69 -19.51 -10.55
C THR A 255 -1.84 -18.50 -10.54
N ALA A 256 -2.21 -17.93 -11.70
CA ALA A 256 -3.24 -16.89 -11.79
C ALA A 256 -4.67 -17.39 -11.46
N ASN A 257 -4.84 -18.70 -11.27
CA ASN A 257 -6.10 -19.31 -10.85
C ASN A 257 -6.26 -19.38 -9.32
N PHE A 258 -5.20 -19.11 -8.55
CA PHE A 258 -5.31 -18.94 -7.11
C PHE A 258 -5.74 -17.50 -6.82
N GLU A 259 -6.80 -17.33 -6.01
CA GLU A 259 -7.38 -16.03 -5.68
C GLU A 259 -6.65 -15.36 -4.50
N ASN A 260 -5.32 -15.38 -4.58
CA ASN A 260 -4.45 -14.77 -3.58
C ASN A 260 -4.74 -13.27 -3.40
N PHE A 261 -4.99 -12.57 -4.51
CA PHE A 261 -5.22 -11.13 -4.53
C PHE A 261 -6.53 -10.78 -3.84
N VAL A 262 -7.63 -11.44 -4.23
CA VAL A 262 -8.95 -11.32 -3.58
C VAL A 262 -8.86 -11.55 -2.08
N PHE A 263 -8.18 -12.63 -1.65
CA PHE A 263 -8.04 -12.93 -0.23
C PHE A 263 -7.33 -11.82 0.55
N LEU A 264 -6.22 -11.30 0.02
CA LEU A 264 -5.47 -10.23 0.67
C LEU A 264 -6.28 -8.93 0.71
N THR A 265 -6.99 -8.58 -0.36
CA THR A 265 -7.82 -7.38 -0.41
C THR A 265 -9.02 -7.49 0.52
N ASN A 266 -9.70 -8.64 0.56
CA ASN A 266 -10.75 -8.92 1.56
C ASN A 266 -10.21 -8.86 2.99
N LEU A 267 -8.99 -9.35 3.25
CA LEU A 267 -8.37 -9.27 4.58
C LEU A 267 -8.09 -7.82 4.98
N ILE A 268 -7.58 -7.02 4.05
CA ILE A 268 -7.34 -5.60 4.24
C ILE A 268 -8.65 -4.90 4.62
N ASP A 269 -9.71 -5.09 3.84
CA ASP A 269 -11.00 -4.44 4.10
C ASP A 269 -11.72 -5.00 5.33
N HIS A 270 -11.49 -6.27 5.68
CA HIS A 270 -12.00 -6.84 6.92
C HIS A 270 -11.38 -6.20 8.18
N LEU A 271 -10.14 -5.70 8.08
CA LEU A 271 -9.39 -5.10 9.18
C LEU A 271 -9.48 -3.57 9.21
N SER A 272 -9.75 -2.96 8.06
CA SER A 272 -9.75 -1.51 7.86
C SER A 272 -11.16 -0.93 7.92
N ASP A 273 -11.29 0.21 8.60
CA ASP A 273 -12.48 1.07 8.51
C ASP A 273 -12.28 2.21 7.50
N ARG A 274 -11.20 2.14 6.71
CA ARG A 274 -10.75 3.21 5.80
C ARG A 274 -10.82 2.75 4.35
N SER A 275 -11.00 3.71 3.47
CA SER A 275 -10.85 3.55 2.02
C SER A 275 -9.53 4.17 1.53
N GLY A 276 -9.29 4.09 0.22
CA GLY A 276 -8.13 4.69 -0.45
C GLY A 276 -7.02 3.67 -0.74
N SER A 277 -5.77 4.11 -0.80
CA SER A 277 -4.67 3.29 -1.34
C SER A 277 -4.19 2.21 -0.37
N VAL A 278 -3.64 1.13 -0.91
CA VAL A 278 -2.86 0.14 -0.17
C VAL A 278 -1.39 0.55 -0.24
N LEU A 279 -0.76 0.73 0.90
CA LEU A 279 0.67 1.03 0.98
C LEU A 279 1.47 -0.24 1.23
N ILE A 280 2.73 -0.27 0.79
CA ILE A 280 3.70 -1.33 1.10
C ILE A 280 5.03 -0.73 1.54
N ASP A 281 5.67 -1.32 2.55
CA ASP A 281 7.01 -0.91 2.96
C ASP A 281 8.08 -1.40 1.98
N GLY A 282 8.81 -0.48 1.37
CA GLY A 282 10.04 -0.77 0.61
C GLY A 282 11.32 -0.29 1.29
N GLY A 283 11.17 0.37 2.44
CA GLY A 283 12.26 0.70 3.33
C GLY A 283 12.77 -0.53 4.07
N HIS A 284 13.63 -0.27 5.07
CA HIS A 284 14.11 -1.29 6.02
C HIS A 284 14.84 -2.49 5.38
N GLY A 285 15.36 -2.35 4.15
CA GLY A 285 16.15 -3.36 3.45
C GLY A 285 15.34 -4.54 2.93
N GLN A 286 14.14 -4.27 2.42
CA GLN A 286 13.21 -5.28 1.89
C GLN A 286 13.32 -5.51 0.38
N PHE A 287 14.00 -4.62 -0.35
CA PHE A 287 14.18 -4.77 -1.79
C PHE A 287 15.14 -5.91 -2.15
N SER A 288 14.74 -6.74 -3.12
CA SER A 288 15.58 -7.81 -3.70
C SER A 288 16.09 -8.84 -2.68
N VAL A 289 15.32 -9.10 -1.61
CA VAL A 289 15.62 -10.16 -0.63
C VAL A 289 14.55 -11.25 -0.64
N GLU A 290 14.97 -12.51 -0.50
CA GLU A 290 14.09 -13.67 -0.69
C GLU A 290 12.86 -13.73 0.22
N TYR A 291 12.88 -13.04 1.36
CA TYR A 291 11.89 -13.17 2.43
C TYR A 291 11.02 -11.93 2.60
N ALA A 292 11.21 -10.93 1.75
CA ALA A 292 10.46 -9.70 1.75
C ALA A 292 9.86 -9.46 0.37
N ILE A 293 9.01 -8.44 0.27
CA ILE A 293 8.37 -8.06 -0.98
C ILE A 293 8.20 -6.54 -1.02
N THR A 294 8.43 -5.98 -2.20
CA THR A 294 8.26 -4.57 -2.55
C THR A 294 7.18 -4.39 -3.61
N ASN A 295 6.81 -3.16 -3.97
CA ASN A 295 5.84 -2.97 -5.06
C ASN A 295 6.38 -3.46 -6.42
N GLU A 296 7.70 -3.37 -6.65
CA GLU A 296 8.35 -3.93 -7.85
C GLU A 296 8.20 -5.44 -7.99
N GLU A 297 7.98 -6.16 -6.88
CA GLU A 297 7.79 -7.60 -6.86
C GLU A 297 6.30 -7.98 -6.78
N ALA A 298 5.41 -7.00 -6.97
CA ALA A 298 3.97 -7.14 -6.80
C ALA A 298 3.15 -6.38 -7.87
N ALA A 299 3.71 -6.16 -9.07
CA ALA A 299 3.06 -5.39 -10.14
C ALA A 299 1.70 -5.99 -10.58
N TYR A 300 1.54 -7.32 -10.51
CA TYR A 300 0.27 -7.98 -10.83
C TYR A 300 -0.80 -7.73 -9.75
N TYR A 301 -0.40 -7.52 -8.50
CA TYR A 301 -1.34 -7.14 -7.44
C TYR A 301 -1.72 -5.66 -7.55
N GLN A 302 -0.78 -4.79 -7.96
CA GLN A 302 -1.09 -3.42 -8.34
C GLN A 302 -2.17 -3.37 -9.43
N HIS A 303 -1.93 -4.05 -10.56
CA HIS A 303 -2.87 -4.09 -11.68
C HIS A 303 -4.24 -4.66 -11.28
N TYR A 304 -4.25 -5.66 -10.38
CA TYR A 304 -5.49 -6.15 -9.78
C TYR A 304 -6.23 -5.06 -9.02
N LEU A 305 -5.56 -4.31 -8.13
CA LEU A 305 -6.15 -3.25 -7.31
C LEU A 305 -6.67 -2.09 -8.15
N GLU A 306 -5.97 -1.73 -9.23
CA GLU A 306 -6.47 -0.74 -10.20
C GLU A 306 -7.83 -1.17 -10.78
N GLY A 307 -7.98 -2.45 -11.09
CA GLY A 307 -9.25 -3.03 -11.56
C GLY A 307 -10.37 -3.09 -10.51
N GLN A 308 -10.07 -2.78 -9.24
CA GLN A 308 -11.03 -2.73 -8.13
C GLN A 308 -11.42 -1.29 -7.81
N ASP A 309 -12.03 -0.59 -8.76
CA ASP A 309 -12.39 0.84 -8.67
C ASP A 309 -11.17 1.78 -8.45
N GLY A 310 -10.03 1.46 -9.06
CA GLY A 310 -8.85 2.34 -9.06
C GLY A 310 -8.13 2.40 -7.71
N ILE A 311 -8.11 1.31 -6.93
CA ILE A 311 -7.35 1.28 -5.67
C ILE A 311 -5.86 1.41 -5.99
N GLY A 312 -5.25 2.50 -5.51
CA GLY A 312 -3.82 2.71 -5.64
C GLY A 312 -3.01 1.71 -4.81
N PHE A 313 -1.84 1.33 -5.32
CA PHE A 313 -0.85 0.54 -4.60
C PHE A 313 0.51 1.22 -4.64
N GLU A 314 1.04 1.61 -3.47
CA GLU A 314 2.20 2.49 -3.43
C GLU A 314 3.23 2.06 -2.41
N GLN A 315 4.50 2.15 -2.81
CA GLN A 315 5.61 1.94 -1.90
C GLN A 315 5.90 3.17 -1.03
N VAL A 316 6.22 2.93 0.23
CA VAL A 316 6.70 3.93 1.20
C VAL A 316 8.03 3.46 1.79
N ASN A 317 9.06 4.30 1.68
CA ASN A 317 10.35 4.08 2.35
C ASN A 317 10.54 4.93 3.61
N GLU A 318 9.77 6.02 3.72
CA GLU A 318 9.85 6.98 4.81
C GLU A 318 8.44 7.27 5.32
N PHE A 319 8.15 6.88 6.56
CA PHE A 319 6.81 7.02 7.11
C PHE A 319 6.55 8.47 7.49
N ARG A 320 5.42 9.02 7.02
CA ARG A 320 4.96 10.38 7.30
C ARG A 320 3.43 10.37 7.40
N GLU A 321 2.86 11.20 8.27
CA GLU A 321 1.40 11.36 8.41
C GLU A 321 0.71 11.55 7.07
N ALA A 322 1.26 12.41 6.20
CA ALA A 322 0.70 12.70 4.88
C ALA A 322 0.61 11.48 3.96
N ARG A 323 1.51 10.48 4.10
CA ARG A 323 1.42 9.25 3.31
C ARG A 323 0.28 8.34 3.78
N PHE A 324 -0.02 8.36 5.07
CA PHE A 324 -1.11 7.55 5.65
C PHE A 324 -2.49 8.19 5.55
N ALA A 325 -2.56 9.49 5.21
CA ALA A 325 -3.78 10.29 5.24
C ALA A 325 -4.95 9.69 4.45
N ASP A 326 -4.66 9.10 3.28
CA ASP A 326 -5.65 8.51 2.37
C ASP A 326 -5.43 7.00 2.17
N ALA A 327 -4.64 6.36 3.03
CA ALA A 327 -4.40 4.93 2.94
C ALA A 327 -5.48 4.12 3.66
N ARG A 328 -5.84 2.96 3.10
CA ARG A 328 -6.66 1.95 3.80
C ARG A 328 -5.82 0.95 4.58
N ALA A 329 -4.62 0.66 4.09
CA ALA A 329 -3.76 -0.36 4.69
C ALA A 329 -2.28 -0.09 4.48
N MET A 330 -1.48 -0.71 5.35
CA MET A 330 -0.04 -0.83 5.20
C MET A 330 0.35 -2.31 5.20
N ILE A 331 1.02 -2.74 4.14
CA ILE A 331 1.62 -4.07 4.01
C ILE A 331 3.08 -3.98 4.46
N VAL A 332 3.47 -4.87 5.38
CA VAL A 332 4.83 -4.97 5.89
C VAL A 332 5.32 -6.40 5.74
N SER A 333 6.46 -6.60 5.10
CA SER A 333 7.11 -7.91 5.07
C SER A 333 8.26 -7.99 6.08
N SER A 334 8.98 -9.10 6.17
CA SER A 334 10.03 -9.27 7.19
C SER A 334 11.20 -8.30 6.96
N PRO A 335 11.42 -7.27 7.80
CA PRO A 335 12.36 -6.21 7.50
C PRO A 335 13.78 -6.57 7.92
N ALA A 336 14.79 -6.21 7.12
CA ALA A 336 16.19 -6.46 7.46
C ALA A 336 16.68 -5.57 8.63
N SER A 337 16.12 -4.37 8.74
CA SER A 337 16.41 -3.42 9.82
C SER A 337 15.17 -3.16 10.67
N PRO A 338 15.30 -2.87 11.98
CA PRO A 338 14.16 -2.51 12.81
C PRO A 338 13.65 -1.11 12.45
N TYR A 339 12.35 -0.90 12.69
CA TYR A 339 11.72 0.41 12.64
C TYR A 339 12.18 1.28 13.82
N THR A 340 12.19 2.59 13.62
CA THR A 340 12.40 3.56 14.69
C THR A 340 11.14 3.76 15.52
N ASP A 341 11.29 4.22 16.77
CA ASP A 341 10.15 4.55 17.64
C ASP A 341 9.17 5.52 16.96
N THR A 342 9.67 6.49 16.19
CA THR A 342 8.83 7.45 15.44
C THR A 342 7.99 6.76 14.36
N GLU A 343 8.57 5.82 13.61
CA GLU A 343 7.85 5.10 12.56
C GLU A 343 6.77 4.18 13.15
N ILE A 344 7.10 3.55 14.28
CA ILE A 344 6.15 2.74 15.05
C ILE A 344 5.00 3.60 15.57
N ASP A 345 5.28 4.77 16.13
CA ASP A 345 4.25 5.71 16.61
C ASP A 345 3.32 6.15 15.47
N LEU A 346 3.87 6.47 14.29
CA LEU A 346 3.08 6.83 13.10
C LEU A 346 2.20 5.67 12.59
N LEU A 347 2.74 4.46 12.56
CA LEU A 347 1.99 3.29 12.10
C LEU A 347 0.91 2.87 13.13
N ALA A 348 1.21 3.02 14.42
CA ALA A 348 0.24 2.83 15.50
C ALA A 348 -0.90 3.85 15.41
N GLU A 349 -0.60 5.14 15.17
CA GLU A 349 -1.60 6.18 14.96
C GLU A 349 -2.46 5.90 13.72
N PHE A 350 -1.85 5.50 12.60
CA PHE A 350 -2.59 5.09 11.40
C PHE A 350 -3.57 3.94 11.68
N ARG A 351 -3.10 2.88 12.35
CA ARG A 351 -3.92 1.75 12.77
C ARG A 351 -5.06 2.18 13.69
N ASP A 352 -4.77 2.98 14.71
CA ASP A 352 -5.76 3.46 15.68
C ASP A 352 -6.82 4.35 15.02
N ASN A 353 -6.47 5.03 13.92
CA ASN A 353 -7.38 5.80 13.08
C ASN A 353 -8.10 4.96 12.00
N GLY A 354 -8.19 3.64 12.21
CA GLY A 354 -8.98 2.71 11.41
C GLY A 354 -8.21 1.99 10.30
N GLY A 355 -6.90 2.20 10.17
CA GLY A 355 -6.09 1.53 9.14
C GLY A 355 -5.78 0.08 9.46
N ALA A 356 -5.69 -0.76 8.43
CA ALA A 356 -5.21 -2.14 8.58
C ALA A 356 -3.68 -2.21 8.46
N VAL A 357 -3.04 -3.06 9.27
CA VAL A 357 -1.62 -3.40 9.09
C VAL A 357 -1.50 -4.90 8.83
N VAL A 358 -1.10 -5.26 7.61
CA VAL A 358 -1.01 -6.66 7.17
C VAL A 358 0.45 -7.07 7.02
N PHE A 359 0.84 -8.12 7.73
CA PHE A 359 2.19 -8.65 7.77
C PHE A 359 2.36 -9.84 6.85
N LEU A 360 3.34 -9.80 5.96
CA LEU A 360 3.74 -10.92 5.10
C LEU A 360 5.05 -11.52 5.62
N GLY A 361 4.93 -12.62 6.35
CA GLY A 361 6.05 -13.41 6.83
C GLY A 361 6.56 -14.40 5.78
N SER A 362 7.76 -14.94 5.99
CA SER A 362 8.34 -15.95 5.09
C SER A 362 9.25 -16.90 5.85
N ALA A 363 9.18 -18.20 5.55
CA ALA A 363 10.09 -19.21 6.07
C ALA A 363 11.55 -18.99 5.63
N ALA A 364 11.77 -18.18 4.58
CA ALA A 364 13.11 -17.78 4.14
C ALA A 364 13.71 -16.66 4.99
N ALA A 365 12.93 -16.03 5.88
CA ALA A 365 13.41 -14.97 6.75
C ALA A 365 14.49 -15.51 7.70
N ASN A 366 15.61 -14.79 7.77
CA ASN A 366 16.62 -15.08 8.79
C ASN A 366 16.10 -14.66 10.18
N ALA A 367 16.77 -15.14 11.23
CA ALA A 367 16.35 -14.89 12.62
C ALA A 367 16.20 -13.39 12.95
N THR A 368 17.10 -12.54 12.44
CA THR A 368 17.04 -11.09 12.67
C THR A 368 15.84 -10.45 11.99
N ALA A 369 15.56 -10.79 10.73
CA ALA A 369 14.41 -10.23 10.02
C ALA A 369 13.08 -10.68 10.63
N ARG A 370 12.99 -11.95 11.05
CA ARG A 370 11.83 -12.48 11.79
C ARG A 370 11.67 -11.80 13.15
N GLU A 371 12.75 -11.57 13.89
CA GLU A 371 12.73 -10.86 15.18
C GLU A 371 12.26 -9.40 15.01
N ASN A 372 12.75 -8.70 13.98
CA ASN A 372 12.32 -7.34 13.67
C ASN A 372 10.81 -7.29 13.35
N LEU A 373 10.31 -8.22 12.52
CA LEU A 373 8.88 -8.32 12.20
C LEU A 373 8.05 -8.55 13.46
N ASN A 374 8.42 -9.56 14.26
CA ASN A 374 7.70 -9.91 15.48
C ASN A 374 7.74 -8.78 16.53
N THR A 375 8.83 -8.02 16.59
CA THR A 375 8.95 -6.84 17.46
C THR A 375 8.01 -5.72 17.02
N LEU A 376 7.92 -5.44 15.71
CA LEU A 376 6.97 -4.45 15.20
C LEU A 376 5.53 -4.86 15.54
N VAL A 377 5.15 -6.13 15.29
CA VAL A 377 3.81 -6.64 15.58
C VAL A 377 3.45 -6.47 17.07
N GLU A 378 4.41 -6.74 17.96
CA GLU A 378 4.26 -6.52 19.40
C GLU A 378 4.06 -5.04 19.75
N GLN A 379 4.87 -4.16 19.18
CA GLN A 379 4.79 -2.73 19.44
C GLN A 379 3.50 -2.12 18.86
N LEU A 380 2.92 -2.76 17.83
CA LEU A 380 1.58 -2.46 17.36
C LEU A 380 0.46 -3.13 18.18
N GLY A 381 0.77 -3.69 19.35
CA GLY A 381 -0.22 -4.19 20.29
C GLY A 381 -0.79 -5.58 19.98
N SER A 382 -0.28 -6.27 18.95
CA SER A 382 -0.73 -7.61 18.60
C SER A 382 0.21 -8.69 19.15
N ASP A 383 -0.38 -9.81 19.56
CA ASP A 383 0.35 -10.98 20.04
C ASP A 383 0.76 -11.95 18.92
N LEU A 384 0.38 -11.70 17.66
CA LEU A 384 0.73 -12.54 16.52
C LEU A 384 2.26 -12.62 16.32
N ARG A 385 2.76 -13.81 16.00
CA ARG A 385 4.18 -14.09 15.77
C ARG A 385 4.37 -15.02 14.59
N LEU A 386 5.34 -14.72 13.74
CA LEU A 386 5.82 -15.62 12.70
C LEU A 386 6.69 -16.70 13.34
N ASN A 387 6.36 -17.96 13.08
CA ASN A 387 7.06 -19.09 13.66
C ASN A 387 8.46 -19.27 13.03
N GLU A 388 9.32 -20.03 13.70
CA GLU A 388 10.63 -20.43 13.19
C GLU A 388 10.53 -21.80 12.53
N ASP A 389 9.83 -21.86 11.40
CA ASP A 389 9.52 -23.11 10.72
C ASP A 389 9.40 -22.96 9.20
N GLN A 390 9.20 -24.11 8.55
CA GLN A 390 8.73 -24.18 7.18
C GLN A 390 7.66 -25.25 7.05
N VAL A 391 6.60 -24.93 6.32
CA VAL A 391 5.49 -25.83 6.03
C VAL A 391 5.64 -26.39 4.62
N PHE A 392 5.48 -27.71 4.49
CA PHE A 392 5.56 -28.42 3.22
C PHE A 392 4.34 -29.30 3.02
N ASP A 393 3.92 -29.51 1.78
CA ASP A 393 2.89 -30.51 1.46
C ASP A 393 3.29 -31.32 0.21
N ALA A 394 3.35 -32.64 0.31
CA ALA A 394 3.69 -33.49 -0.83
C ALA A 394 2.49 -33.79 -1.75
N THR A 395 1.28 -33.54 -1.28
CA THR A 395 -0.01 -33.80 -1.93
C THR A 395 -0.54 -32.54 -2.59
N HIS A 396 -0.69 -31.45 -1.82
CA HIS A 396 -1.23 -30.17 -2.28
C HIS A 396 -0.09 -29.19 -2.54
N LYS A 397 0.51 -29.33 -3.73
CA LYS A 397 1.69 -28.55 -4.13
C LYS A 397 1.60 -28.06 -5.56
N VAL A 398 2.31 -26.97 -5.80
CA VAL A 398 2.48 -26.33 -7.10
C VAL A 398 3.84 -26.74 -7.69
N ASN A 399 3.92 -26.84 -9.02
CA ASN A 399 5.17 -27.12 -9.75
C ASN A 399 5.95 -28.37 -9.28
N ASP A 400 5.24 -29.40 -8.81
CA ASP A 400 5.80 -30.61 -8.21
C ASP A 400 6.78 -30.38 -7.01
N ASP A 401 6.74 -29.20 -6.39
CA ASP A 401 7.63 -28.81 -5.30
C ASP A 401 6.86 -28.74 -3.97
N SER A 402 7.20 -29.61 -3.01
CA SER A 402 6.50 -29.66 -1.72
C SER A 402 6.70 -28.41 -0.86
N SER A 403 7.67 -27.54 -1.17
CA SER A 403 7.90 -26.26 -0.49
C SER A 403 6.99 -25.14 -1.00
N LEU A 404 6.20 -25.41 -2.04
CA LEU A 404 5.24 -24.50 -2.67
C LEU A 404 3.81 -25.05 -2.48
N PRO A 405 3.31 -25.14 -1.24
CA PRO A 405 1.99 -25.69 -0.97
C PRO A 405 0.86 -24.74 -1.39
N TYR A 406 -0.29 -25.33 -1.69
CA TYR A 406 -1.56 -24.60 -1.70
C TYR A 406 -2.54 -25.26 -0.71
N THR A 407 -3.57 -24.53 -0.31
CA THR A 407 -4.57 -25.02 0.66
C THR A 407 -6.00 -24.64 0.26
N THR A 408 -6.95 -25.49 0.66
CA THR A 408 -8.40 -25.25 0.60
C THR A 408 -9.03 -25.27 2.00
N ALA A 409 -8.21 -25.38 3.05
CA ALA A 409 -8.65 -25.52 4.44
C ALA A 409 -8.97 -24.16 5.07
N PHE A 410 -10.15 -23.65 4.73
CA PHE A 410 -10.66 -22.34 5.16
C PHE A 410 -11.68 -22.44 6.30
N ASP A 411 -11.64 -21.48 7.21
CA ASP A 411 -12.74 -21.22 8.14
C ASP A 411 -13.69 -20.18 7.53
N THR A 412 -14.76 -20.65 6.90
CA THR A 412 -15.74 -19.79 6.20
C THR A 412 -16.60 -18.94 7.15
N SER A 413 -16.36 -18.94 8.46
CA SER A 413 -16.96 -17.92 9.34
C SER A 413 -16.37 -16.52 9.11
N PHE A 414 -15.16 -16.44 8.55
CA PHE A 414 -14.55 -15.19 8.15
C PHE A 414 -15.04 -14.76 6.75
N PRO A 415 -15.35 -13.47 6.53
CA PRO A 415 -15.87 -12.96 5.25
C PRO A 415 -14.73 -12.70 4.23
N LEU A 416 -13.84 -13.67 4.03
CA LEU A 416 -12.60 -13.48 3.27
C LEU A 416 -12.55 -14.19 1.92
N PHE A 417 -13.56 -15.00 1.61
CA PHE A 417 -13.48 -16.00 0.54
C PHE A 417 -14.46 -15.79 -0.62
N ASP A 418 -15.31 -14.77 -0.55
CA ASP A 418 -16.10 -14.36 -1.71
C ASP A 418 -15.24 -13.52 -2.67
N ALA A 419 -15.72 -13.33 -3.90
CA ALA A 419 -15.10 -12.35 -4.80
C ALA A 419 -15.08 -10.98 -4.11
N TYR A 420 -14.05 -10.20 -4.36
CA TYR A 420 -13.93 -8.87 -3.80
C TYR A 420 -15.08 -8.02 -4.32
N SER A 421 -15.75 -7.35 -3.41
CA SER A 421 -16.68 -6.29 -3.76
C SER A 421 -16.22 -5.09 -2.98
N PRO A 422 -15.68 -4.04 -3.63
CA PRO A 422 -15.60 -2.75 -2.97
C PRO A 422 -17.02 -2.42 -2.55
N GLU A 423 -17.25 -2.16 -1.26
CA GLU A 423 -18.57 -2.25 -0.64
C GLU A 423 -19.70 -1.62 -1.49
N SER A 424 -20.47 -2.49 -2.15
CA SER A 424 -21.75 -2.16 -2.75
C SER A 424 -22.75 -3.31 -2.57
N ASP A 425 -22.79 -3.97 -1.41
CA ASP A 425 -24.09 -4.44 -0.87
C ASP A 425 -24.09 -4.96 0.57
N SER A 426 -25.14 -4.57 1.31
CA SER A 426 -25.77 -5.27 2.44
C SER A 426 -25.27 -5.07 3.88
N GLY A 427 -24.92 -3.84 4.23
CA GLY A 427 -24.99 -3.39 5.60
C GLY A 427 -24.47 -1.97 5.72
N SER A 428 -25.35 -0.98 5.63
CA SER A 428 -25.06 0.42 5.96
C SER A 428 -24.04 0.48 7.10
N ARG A 429 -22.82 0.88 6.72
CA ARG A 429 -21.74 1.42 7.55
C ARG A 429 -21.04 2.50 6.73
N GLY A 430 -21.83 3.52 6.41
CA GLY A 430 -21.36 4.90 6.30
C GLY A 430 -20.48 5.35 5.16
N THR A 431 -21.14 5.79 4.08
CA THR A 431 -20.67 6.91 3.25
C THR A 431 -20.71 8.27 3.98
N LEU A 432 -21.14 8.34 5.25
CA LEU A 432 -21.25 9.56 6.05
C LEU A 432 -20.18 9.56 7.16
N SER A 433 -19.33 10.57 7.16
CA SER A 433 -18.31 10.78 8.21
C SER A 433 -18.72 11.88 9.18
N LEU A 434 -18.33 11.74 10.45
CA LEU A 434 -18.46 12.78 11.47
C LEU A 434 -17.12 13.50 11.63
N SER A 435 -16.94 14.61 10.90
CA SER A 435 -15.64 15.31 10.85
C SER A 435 -15.39 16.21 12.05
N LYS A 436 -16.43 16.57 12.81
CA LYS A 436 -16.28 17.33 14.05
C LYS A 436 -17.42 17.12 15.02
N ILE A 437 -17.05 17.06 16.30
CA ILE A 437 -17.95 17.12 17.44
C ILE A 437 -17.55 18.32 18.29
N HIS A 438 -18.50 19.19 18.58
CA HIS A 438 -18.32 20.28 19.53
C HIS A 438 -19.40 20.18 20.61
N ALA A 439 -19.19 19.28 21.57
CA ALA A 439 -20.12 19.06 22.68
C ALA A 439 -20.05 20.17 23.75
N ASN A 440 -18.87 20.77 23.95
CA ASN A 440 -18.65 21.73 25.03
C ASN A 440 -18.85 23.18 24.57
N ALA A 441 -20.08 23.67 24.68
CA ALA A 441 -20.42 25.05 24.36
C ALA A 441 -19.71 26.06 25.27
N ALA A 442 -19.29 27.20 24.72
CA ALA A 442 -18.69 28.26 25.51
C ALA A 442 -19.72 28.90 26.46
N GLY A 443 -19.43 28.88 27.76
CA GLY A 443 -20.25 29.52 28.79
C GLY A 443 -21.24 28.57 29.44
N ASP A 444 -22.47 29.03 29.66
CA ASP A 444 -23.56 28.18 30.15
C ASP A 444 -24.25 27.54 28.94
N GLU A 445 -24.20 26.21 28.86
CA GLU A 445 -24.68 25.45 27.69
C GLU A 445 -26.18 25.66 27.45
N TYR A 446 -26.97 25.85 28.52
CA TYR A 446 -28.40 26.13 28.41
C TYR A 446 -28.70 27.48 27.74
N GLU A 447 -27.73 28.40 27.75
CA GLU A 447 -27.85 29.74 27.17
C GLU A 447 -27.13 29.84 25.81
N ASN A 448 -26.38 28.80 25.39
CA ASN A 448 -25.57 28.79 24.17
C ASN A 448 -25.65 27.47 23.38
N LEU A 449 -26.85 26.93 23.19
CA LEU A 449 -27.09 25.66 22.52
C LEU A 449 -26.63 25.60 21.05
N ASN A 450 -26.39 26.74 20.39
CA ASN A 450 -25.87 26.73 19.01
C ASN A 450 -24.35 26.53 18.95
N ASP A 451 -23.66 26.67 20.08
CA ASP A 451 -22.24 26.33 20.23
C ASP A 451 -22.06 24.88 20.72
N GLU A 452 -23.13 24.08 20.63
CA GLU A 452 -23.08 22.63 20.66
C GLU A 452 -23.49 22.13 19.27
N TYR A 453 -22.60 21.41 18.56
CA TYR A 453 -22.87 20.99 17.18
C TYR A 453 -22.06 19.79 16.70
N LEU A 454 -22.57 19.14 15.66
CA LEU A 454 -21.91 18.10 14.88
C LEU A 454 -21.66 18.57 13.45
N VAL A 455 -20.57 18.13 12.84
CA VAL A 455 -20.29 18.36 11.40
C VAL A 455 -20.22 17.02 10.70
N PHE A 456 -21.16 16.79 9.78
CA PHE A 456 -21.19 15.60 8.94
C PHE A 456 -20.60 15.92 7.57
N THR A 457 -19.84 15.00 7.00
CA THR A 457 -19.17 15.15 5.70
C THR A 457 -19.45 13.92 4.85
N ASN A 458 -19.62 14.10 3.55
CA ASN A 458 -19.62 13.01 2.58
C ASN A 458 -18.20 12.78 2.03
N PRO A 459 -17.43 11.80 2.56
CA PRO A 459 -16.12 11.45 2.01
C PRO A 459 -16.19 10.66 0.69
N GLY A 460 -17.37 10.21 0.27
CA GLY A 460 -17.53 9.40 -0.94
C GLY A 460 -17.50 10.23 -2.23
N ASN A 461 -17.46 9.51 -3.37
CA ASN A 461 -17.39 10.10 -4.71
C ASN A 461 -18.77 10.34 -5.35
N ASP A 462 -19.85 9.90 -4.72
CA ASP A 462 -21.24 10.14 -5.14
C ASP A 462 -21.95 11.12 -4.22
N THR A 463 -22.99 11.79 -4.74
CA THR A 463 -23.87 12.61 -3.89
C THR A 463 -24.63 11.74 -2.89
N LEU A 464 -24.48 12.05 -1.60
CA LEU A 464 -25.15 11.38 -0.50
C LEU A 464 -26.48 12.08 -0.17
N ASP A 465 -27.59 11.34 -0.24
CA ASP A 465 -28.90 11.82 0.17
C ASP A 465 -29.16 11.46 1.65
N LEU A 466 -29.29 12.48 2.50
CA LEU A 466 -29.58 12.33 3.93
C LEU A 466 -31.08 12.46 4.23
N THR A 467 -31.94 12.57 3.22
CA THR A 467 -33.38 12.74 3.39
C THR A 467 -33.96 11.63 4.27
N GLY A 468 -34.51 12.03 5.44
CA GLY A 468 -35.16 11.11 6.36
C GLY A 468 -34.21 10.25 7.20
N SER A 469 -32.89 10.42 7.06
CA SER A 469 -31.91 9.86 7.99
C SER A 469 -32.09 10.47 9.38
N VAL A 470 -31.74 9.72 10.42
CA VAL A 470 -31.96 10.11 11.82
C VAL A 470 -30.65 10.02 12.60
N VAL A 471 -30.28 11.13 13.25
CA VAL A 471 -29.21 11.21 14.25
C VAL A 471 -29.77 10.85 15.62
N HIS A 472 -29.06 10.02 16.35
CA HIS A 472 -29.37 9.53 17.69
C HIS A 472 -28.21 9.84 18.65
N ASP A 473 -28.53 10.17 19.89
CA ASP A 473 -27.59 10.15 21.01
C ASP A 473 -27.78 8.89 21.89
N GLU A 474 -26.88 8.66 22.86
CA GLU A 474 -26.98 7.52 23.78
C GLU A 474 -28.26 7.58 24.66
N ALA A 475 -28.77 8.79 24.93
CA ALA A 475 -29.94 9.02 25.77
C ALA A 475 -31.30 8.86 25.03
N GLY A 476 -31.28 8.63 23.72
CA GLY A 476 -32.45 8.42 22.87
C GLY A 476 -33.12 9.69 22.36
N HIS A 477 -32.38 10.81 22.29
CA HIS A 477 -32.77 12.00 21.54
C HIS A 477 -32.55 11.76 20.05
N GLU A 478 -33.51 12.20 19.23
CA GLU A 478 -33.50 11.98 17.78
C GLU A 478 -33.63 13.30 17.00
N TYR A 479 -32.84 13.43 15.91
CA TYR A 479 -33.00 14.47 14.89
C TYR A 479 -33.15 13.81 13.52
N ALA A 480 -34.26 14.09 12.84
CA ALA A 480 -34.47 13.64 11.46
C ALA A 480 -34.05 14.73 10.47
N PHE A 481 -33.17 14.39 9.54
CA PHE A 481 -32.78 15.29 8.45
C PHE A 481 -34.00 15.65 7.58
N PRO A 482 -34.20 16.94 7.26
CA PRO A 482 -35.28 17.39 6.37
C PRO A 482 -35.21 16.78 4.97
N GLU A 483 -36.34 16.83 4.24
CA GLU A 483 -36.35 16.44 2.82
C GLU A 483 -35.42 17.32 1.98
N GLY A 484 -34.59 16.68 1.14
CA GLY A 484 -33.73 17.34 0.18
C GLY A 484 -32.35 17.73 0.71
N VAL A 485 -31.97 17.27 1.90
CA VAL A 485 -30.59 17.42 2.39
C VAL A 485 -29.70 16.43 1.65
N THR A 486 -28.86 16.94 0.77
CA THR A 486 -27.89 16.15 0.01
C THR A 486 -26.49 16.74 0.20
N LEU A 487 -25.48 15.87 0.26
CA LEU A 487 -24.07 16.26 0.32
C LEU A 487 -23.37 15.77 -0.95
N SER A 488 -22.83 16.69 -1.73
CA SER A 488 -21.89 16.37 -2.81
C SER A 488 -20.60 15.74 -2.24
N PRO A 489 -19.76 15.10 -3.06
CA PRO A 489 -18.44 14.65 -2.63
C PRO A 489 -17.64 15.77 -1.95
N GLY A 490 -17.14 15.50 -0.74
CA GLY A 490 -16.41 16.45 0.11
C GLY A 490 -17.25 17.55 0.78
N GLU A 491 -18.57 17.57 0.56
CA GLU A 491 -19.46 18.57 1.16
C GLU A 491 -19.79 18.22 2.62
N SER A 492 -19.99 19.26 3.43
CA SER A 492 -20.32 19.12 4.85
C SER A 492 -21.58 19.90 5.24
N VAL A 493 -22.31 19.37 6.21
CA VAL A 493 -23.42 20.06 6.89
C VAL A 493 -23.19 20.07 8.39
N THR A 494 -23.49 21.21 9.03
CA THR A 494 -23.38 21.38 10.48
C THR A 494 -24.76 21.26 11.13
N LEU A 495 -24.94 20.35 12.08
CA LEU A 495 -26.14 20.25 12.90
C LEU A 495 -25.90 20.92 14.26
N HIS A 496 -26.52 22.07 14.49
CA HIS A 496 -26.52 22.76 15.77
C HIS A 496 -27.65 22.26 16.67
N THR A 497 -27.37 22.07 17.96
CA THR A 497 -28.38 21.61 18.93
C THR A 497 -29.48 22.66 19.16
N GLY A 498 -29.13 23.93 19.17
CA GLY A 498 -30.07 25.01 19.44
C GLY A 498 -31.00 25.37 18.28
N SER A 499 -31.49 26.61 18.26
CA SER A 499 -32.48 27.09 17.29
C SER A 499 -31.88 28.05 16.26
N GLY A 500 -32.38 27.97 15.03
CA GLY A 500 -31.97 28.83 13.92
C GLY A 500 -32.90 28.70 12.71
N SER A 501 -32.40 29.03 11.53
CA SER A 501 -33.11 28.79 10.26
C SER A 501 -32.18 27.99 9.37
N ASP A 502 -32.66 26.84 8.92
CA ASP A 502 -31.88 25.92 8.11
C ASP A 502 -31.45 26.56 6.78
N ASP A 503 -30.22 26.27 6.36
CA ASP A 503 -29.65 26.58 5.04
C ASP A 503 -28.81 25.41 4.52
N ASP A 504 -28.15 25.59 3.37
CA ASP A 504 -27.40 24.52 2.69
C ASP A 504 -26.23 23.97 3.52
N THR A 505 -25.75 24.72 4.52
CA THR A 505 -24.56 24.37 5.33
C THR A 505 -24.85 24.17 6.81
N GLY A 506 -26.00 24.64 7.29
CA GLY A 506 -26.36 24.65 8.71
C GLY A 506 -27.80 24.21 8.95
N LEU A 507 -27.96 23.24 9.84
CA LEU A 507 -29.23 22.71 10.32
C LEU A 507 -29.37 22.97 11.83
N TYR A 508 -30.61 23.13 12.30
CA TYR A 508 -30.90 23.42 13.71
C TYR A 508 -31.91 22.43 14.29
N TRP A 509 -31.50 21.70 15.34
CA TRP A 509 -32.37 20.72 16.02
C TRP A 509 -33.54 21.38 16.74
N GLY A 510 -33.34 22.60 17.26
CA GLY A 510 -34.36 23.30 18.04
C GLY A 510 -34.58 22.67 19.42
N ALA A 511 -33.57 21.95 19.95
CA ALA A 511 -33.62 21.39 21.29
C ALA A 511 -33.68 22.50 22.35
N SER A 512 -34.27 22.19 23.50
CA SER A 512 -34.40 23.12 24.64
C SER A 512 -33.36 22.89 25.74
N ALA A 513 -32.45 21.96 25.53
CA ALA A 513 -31.37 21.58 26.44
C ALA A 513 -30.19 21.01 25.62
N PRO A 514 -28.97 20.96 26.19
CA PRO A 514 -27.82 20.31 25.55
C PRO A 514 -28.12 18.82 25.32
N ILE A 515 -27.60 18.28 24.22
CA ILE A 515 -27.78 16.87 23.84
C ILE A 515 -26.49 16.09 24.06
N TRP A 516 -25.36 16.69 23.73
CA TRP A 516 -24.08 16.00 23.56
C TRP A 516 -23.24 16.11 24.84
N ASN A 517 -23.01 14.98 25.52
CA ASN A 517 -22.33 14.99 26.81
C ASN A 517 -20.83 15.33 26.70
N ASN A 518 -20.37 16.32 27.46
CA ASN A 518 -18.96 16.77 27.51
C ASN A 518 -17.94 15.73 27.95
N THR A 519 -18.38 14.69 28.64
CA THR A 519 -17.51 13.63 29.18
C THR A 519 -17.56 12.35 28.34
N GLY A 520 -18.26 12.40 27.22
CA GLY A 520 -18.43 11.32 26.25
C GLY A 520 -19.89 10.97 26.00
N ASP A 521 -20.18 10.61 24.76
CA ASP A 521 -21.51 10.25 24.22
C ASP A 521 -21.34 9.37 22.98
N GLU A 522 -22.42 8.77 22.49
CA GLU A 522 -22.44 8.05 21.22
C GLU A 522 -23.32 8.78 20.20
N VAL A 523 -22.74 9.15 19.05
CA VAL A 523 -23.48 9.64 17.89
C VAL A 523 -23.76 8.46 16.95
N THR A 524 -25.03 8.11 16.77
CA THR A 524 -25.44 7.14 15.74
C THR A 524 -26.27 7.83 14.67
N VAL A 525 -26.01 7.58 13.39
CA VAL A 525 -26.89 7.99 12.29
C VAL A 525 -27.46 6.76 11.62
N THR A 526 -28.76 6.78 11.35
CA THR A 526 -29.47 5.72 10.62
C THR A 526 -30.11 6.26 9.36
N ASP A 527 -30.17 5.47 8.30
CA ASP A 527 -30.89 5.81 7.08
C ASP A 527 -32.42 5.75 7.28
N ALA A 528 -33.20 6.18 6.29
CA ALA A 528 -34.66 6.14 6.33
C ALA A 528 -35.26 4.70 6.45
N SER A 529 -34.44 3.66 6.22
CA SER A 529 -34.81 2.24 6.39
C SER A 529 -34.42 1.68 7.76
N GLY A 530 -33.70 2.45 8.58
CA GLY A 530 -33.23 2.07 9.92
C GLY A 530 -31.87 1.38 9.94
N ASN A 531 -31.09 1.43 8.87
CA ASN A 531 -29.73 0.88 8.85
C ASN A 531 -28.71 1.94 9.31
N THR A 532 -27.67 1.55 10.05
CA THR A 532 -26.70 2.48 10.64
C THR A 532 -25.72 3.08 9.62
N MET A 533 -25.88 4.35 9.27
CA MET A 533 -24.95 5.08 8.41
C MET A 533 -23.67 5.52 9.14
N LEU A 534 -23.66 5.63 10.47
CA LEU A 534 -22.50 6.11 11.22
C LEU A 534 -22.71 5.74 12.70
N SER A 535 -21.66 5.31 13.40
CA SER A 535 -21.62 5.18 14.87
C SER A 535 -20.28 5.74 15.33
N HIS A 536 -20.29 6.64 16.32
CA HIS A 536 -19.07 7.25 16.84
C HIS A 536 -19.21 7.57 18.33
N GLU A 537 -18.37 6.95 19.16
CA GLU A 537 -18.19 7.27 20.57
C GLU A 537 -17.01 8.24 20.74
N TYR A 538 -17.10 9.21 21.67
CA TYR A 538 -16.02 10.20 21.91
C TYR A 538 -15.80 10.54 23.38
#